data_AF-A0A7G4A3C6-F1
#
_entry.id   AF-A0A7G4A3C6-F1
#
_cell.length_a   1.000
_cell.length_b   1.000
_cell.length_c   1.000
_cell.angle_alpha   90.00
_cell.angle_beta   90.00
_cell.angle_gamma   90.00
#
_symmetry.space_group_name_H-M   'P 1'
#
loop_
_entity.id
_entity.type
_entity.pdbx_description
1 polymer ?
#
loop_
_entity_poly.entity_id
_entity_poly.type
_entity_poly.pdbx_seq_one_letter_code
_entity_poly.pdbx_strand_id
1 'polypeptide(L)'
;MCKLFQEKKRNAQRVIDGFTDAKTKVDTFCNTLNMLQDKLYAANTKEEFDGVVQLTINEEKNVHRFLLELTNGTDEETISKVKAYMVDLPNFKNAMTLLNYTEIATKNIIDKKERLSLQEALSNLTIKQQTELLVFINKLKELKPIAELLINQQKLFKERLHEAPSLDVVDEIEDEVQNRNRLLKGALERLLPYPEDDMVSGEIIKILKRNRHFLTILESFDFHESLMEEILNARATIIAMNESFSLGC
;
A
#
# COMPACT_ATOMS: atom_id res chain seq x y z
N MET A 1 -3.60 36.90 -22.88
CA MET A 1 -3.21 36.01 -21.78
C MET A 1 -4.47 35.68 -20.98
N CYS A 2 -4.92 34.41 -20.93
CA CYS A 2 -6.19 34.01 -20.30
C CYS A 2 -6.18 34.21 -18.77
N LYS A 3 -7.33 34.63 -18.20
CA LYS A 3 -7.54 34.79 -16.74
C LYS A 3 -7.14 33.55 -15.94
N LEU A 4 -7.49 32.36 -16.45
CA LEU A 4 -7.14 31.07 -15.85
C LEU A 4 -5.63 30.86 -15.66
N PHE A 5 -4.80 31.33 -16.60
CA PHE A 5 -3.35 31.18 -16.53
C PHE A 5 -2.74 32.11 -15.47
N GLN A 6 -3.26 33.34 -15.36
CA GLN A 6 -2.82 34.29 -14.34
C GLN A 6 -3.21 33.83 -12.92
N GLU A 7 -4.38 33.21 -12.77
CA GLU A 7 -4.85 32.64 -11.51
C GLU A 7 -3.99 31.46 -11.06
N LYS A 8 -3.71 30.49 -11.94
CA LYS A 8 -2.78 29.37 -11.64
C LYS A 8 -1.39 29.87 -11.25
N LYS A 9 -0.85 30.87 -11.96
CA LYS A 9 0.45 31.47 -11.62
C LYS A 9 0.45 32.15 -10.25
N ARG A 10 -0.61 32.89 -9.90
CA ARG A 10 -0.76 33.54 -8.60
C ARG A 10 -0.88 32.52 -7.47
N ASN A 11 -1.63 31.44 -7.69
CA ASN A 11 -1.80 30.37 -6.69
C ASN A 11 -0.48 29.63 -6.46
N ALA A 12 0.28 29.32 -7.52
CA ALA A 12 1.60 28.72 -7.40
C ALA A 12 2.56 29.59 -6.56
N GLN A 13 2.64 30.89 -6.87
CA GLN A 13 3.50 31.81 -6.12
C GLN A 13 3.09 31.90 -4.65
N ARG A 14 1.78 31.99 -4.35
CA ARG A 14 1.27 32.00 -2.98
C ARG A 14 1.69 30.77 -2.19
N VAL A 15 1.67 29.58 -2.79
CA VAL A 15 2.11 28.34 -2.11
C VAL A 15 3.61 28.39 -1.83
N ILE A 16 4.43 28.82 -2.80
CA ILE A 16 5.89 28.96 -2.64
C ILE A 16 6.22 29.96 -1.53
N ASP A 17 5.57 31.13 -1.54
CA ASP A 17 5.75 32.15 -0.51
C ASP A 17 5.29 31.63 0.85
N GLY A 18 4.17 30.90 0.91
CA GLY A 18 3.66 30.26 2.13
C GLY A 18 4.66 29.27 2.74
N PHE A 19 5.34 28.45 1.94
CA PHE A 19 6.42 27.58 2.43
C PHE A 19 7.65 28.36 2.88
N THR A 20 7.95 29.48 2.22
CA THR A 20 9.07 30.36 2.57
C THR A 20 8.83 31.03 3.93
N ASP A 21 7.63 31.59 4.13
CA ASP A 21 7.22 32.27 5.36
C ASP A 21 7.10 31.28 6.52
N ALA A 22 6.63 30.07 6.25
CA ALA A 22 6.45 29.02 7.26
C ALA A 22 7.73 28.20 7.52
N LYS A 23 8.90 28.63 7.04
CA LYS A 23 10.17 27.88 7.16
C LYS A 23 10.45 27.35 8.56
N THR A 24 10.33 28.19 9.59
CA THR A 24 10.58 27.77 10.98
C THR A 24 9.65 26.64 11.42
N LYS A 25 8.38 26.70 11.01
CA LYS A 25 7.37 25.66 11.31
C LYS A 25 7.66 24.37 10.53
N VAL A 26 8.05 24.50 9.27
CA VAL A 26 8.53 23.37 8.43
C VAL A 26 9.73 22.68 9.08
N ASP A 27 10.73 23.44 9.49
CA ASP A 27 11.95 22.92 10.14
C ASP A 27 11.62 22.23 11.47
N THR A 28 10.67 22.79 12.24
CA THR A 28 10.20 22.20 13.50
C THR A 28 9.54 20.84 13.24
N PHE A 29 8.63 20.75 12.27
CA PHE A 29 8.02 19.48 11.89
C PHE A 29 9.07 18.47 11.46
N CYS A 30 10.00 18.84 10.58
CA CYS A 30 11.07 17.94 10.15
C CYS A 30 11.91 17.42 11.32
N ASN A 31 12.26 18.29 12.28
CA ASN A 31 13.04 17.89 13.45
C ASN A 31 12.27 16.93 14.37
N THR A 32 11.00 17.22 14.65
CA THR A 32 10.14 16.34 15.46
C THR A 32 10.01 14.98 14.79
N LEU A 33 9.77 14.96 13.48
CA LEU A 33 9.60 13.75 12.70
C LEU A 33 10.89 12.92 12.62
N ASN A 34 12.05 13.54 12.41
CA ASN A 34 13.35 12.85 12.47
C ASN A 34 13.60 12.25 13.85
N MET A 35 13.31 12.98 14.93
CA MET A 35 13.42 12.45 16.29
C MET A 35 12.49 11.23 16.51
N LEU A 36 11.26 11.28 15.99
CA LEU A 36 10.34 10.15 16.08
C LEU A 36 10.84 8.95 15.27
N GLN A 37 11.44 9.18 14.10
CA GLN A 37 12.09 8.15 13.31
C GLN A 37 13.26 7.51 14.06
N ASP A 38 14.11 8.29 14.73
CA ASP A 38 15.21 7.76 15.54
C ASP A 38 14.68 6.91 16.70
N LYS A 39 13.63 7.38 17.38
CA LYS A 39 12.94 6.60 18.44
C LYS A 39 12.35 5.30 17.90
N LEU A 40 11.76 5.33 16.70
CA LEU A 40 11.21 4.16 16.04
C LEU A 40 12.29 3.12 15.77
N TYR A 41 13.47 3.56 15.30
CA TYR A 41 14.60 2.65 15.09
C TYR A 41 15.13 2.06 16.39
N ALA A 42 15.12 2.84 17.49
CA ALA A 42 15.58 2.43 18.81
C ALA A 42 14.60 1.51 19.57
N ALA A 43 13.30 1.52 19.27
CA ALA A 43 12.27 0.75 19.99
C ALA A 43 12.51 -0.77 19.91
N ASN A 44 12.66 -1.48 21.02
CA ASN A 44 12.95 -2.92 21.01
C ASN A 44 11.76 -3.79 21.46
N THR A 45 10.75 -3.17 22.07
CA THR A 45 9.53 -3.87 22.49
C THR A 45 8.34 -3.44 21.66
N LYS A 46 7.26 -4.23 21.73
CA LYS A 46 6.01 -3.89 21.08
C LYS A 46 5.42 -2.60 21.66
N GLU A 47 5.48 -2.43 22.97
CA GLU A 47 4.92 -1.27 23.67
C GLU A 47 5.67 0.02 23.29
N GLU A 48 7.01 -0.04 23.20
CA GLU A 48 7.83 1.08 22.72
C GLU A 48 7.51 1.42 21.26
N PHE A 49 7.41 0.39 20.40
CA PHE A 49 7.05 0.56 19.00
C PHE A 49 5.66 1.20 18.84
N ASP A 50 4.64 0.64 19.49
CA ASP A 50 3.25 1.13 19.43
C ASP A 50 3.17 2.57 19.94
N GLY A 51 3.90 2.90 21.02
CA GLY A 51 3.99 4.26 21.55
C GLY A 51 4.57 5.26 20.54
N VAL A 52 5.68 4.91 19.88
CA VAL A 52 6.29 5.78 18.86
C VAL A 52 5.41 5.92 17.63
N VAL A 53 4.74 4.85 17.20
CA VAL A 53 3.78 4.88 16.08
C VAL A 53 2.63 5.85 16.37
N GLN A 54 2.05 5.82 17.58
CA GLN A 54 0.99 6.75 17.95
C GLN A 54 1.46 8.21 17.94
N LEU A 55 2.67 8.49 18.44
CA LEU A 55 3.25 9.83 18.35
C LEU A 55 3.48 10.26 16.91
N THR A 56 3.92 9.34 16.04
CA THR A 56 4.12 9.59 14.62
C THR A 56 2.81 9.91 13.92
N ILE A 57 1.75 9.13 14.15
CA ILE A 57 0.40 9.37 13.59
C ILE A 57 -0.14 10.73 14.03
N ASN A 58 0.07 11.11 15.29
CA ASN A 58 -0.38 12.42 15.78
C ASN A 58 0.36 13.56 15.09
N GLU A 59 1.66 13.43 14.90
CA GLU A 59 2.45 14.45 14.22
C GLU A 59 2.14 14.51 12.72
N GLU A 60 1.89 13.37 12.07
CA GLU A 60 1.41 13.31 10.68
C GLU A 60 0.07 14.04 10.50
N LYS A 61 -0.85 13.94 11.45
CA LYS A 61 -2.11 14.73 11.42
C LYS A 61 -1.84 16.23 11.49
N ASN A 62 -0.87 16.65 12.29
CA ASN A 62 -0.48 18.07 12.40
C ASN A 62 0.15 18.56 11.09
N VAL A 63 1.06 17.77 10.51
CA VAL A 63 1.70 18.05 9.22
C VAL A 63 0.66 18.09 8.11
N HIS A 64 -0.24 17.11 8.03
CA HIS A 64 -1.29 17.06 7.02
C HIS A 64 -2.20 18.29 7.07
N ARG A 65 -2.64 18.70 8.27
CA ARG A 65 -3.44 19.92 8.45
C ARG A 65 -2.68 21.16 7.99
N PHE A 66 -1.42 21.28 8.38
CA PHE A 66 -0.57 22.39 7.97
C PHE A 66 -0.37 22.45 6.44
N LEU A 67 -0.15 21.31 5.80
CA LEU A 67 -0.03 21.23 4.34
C LEU A 67 -1.34 21.61 3.65
N LEU A 68 -2.48 21.13 4.14
CA LEU A 68 -3.80 21.52 3.63
C LEU A 68 -4.04 23.02 3.71
N GLU A 69 -3.67 23.66 4.83
CA GLU A 69 -3.77 25.11 5.00
C GLU A 69 -2.92 25.86 3.96
N LEU A 70 -1.68 25.42 3.74
CA LEU A 70 -0.77 26.02 2.76
C LEU A 70 -1.25 25.86 1.31
N THR A 71 -1.83 24.70 0.99
CA THR A 71 -2.26 24.39 -0.38
C THR A 71 -3.71 24.76 -0.66
N ASN A 72 -4.48 25.21 0.34
CA ASN A 72 -5.92 25.47 0.23
C ASN A 72 -6.29 26.35 -0.98
N GLY A 73 -7.24 25.91 -1.80
CA GLY A 73 -7.65 26.62 -3.02
C GLY A 73 -6.69 26.47 -4.21
N THR A 74 -5.76 25.52 -4.15
CA THR A 74 -4.85 25.18 -5.25
C THR A 74 -5.16 23.78 -5.76
N ASP A 75 -5.30 23.63 -7.08
CA ASP A 75 -5.54 22.35 -7.72
C ASP A 75 -4.28 21.47 -7.76
N GLU A 76 -4.47 20.16 -7.91
CA GLU A 76 -3.39 19.16 -7.88
C GLU A 76 -2.35 19.34 -8.99
N GLU A 77 -2.77 19.80 -10.18
CA GLU A 77 -1.84 20.09 -11.30
C GLU A 77 -0.89 21.24 -10.92
N THR A 78 -1.44 22.30 -10.33
CA THR A 78 -0.65 23.44 -9.84
C THR A 78 0.27 23.04 -8.69
N ILE A 79 -0.19 22.23 -7.73
CA ILE A 79 0.64 21.71 -6.64
C ILE A 79 1.79 20.83 -7.19
N SER A 80 1.52 19.99 -8.18
CA SER A 80 2.54 19.14 -8.81
C SER A 80 3.65 19.97 -9.46
N LYS A 81 3.29 21.08 -10.13
CA LYS A 81 4.27 22.01 -10.71
C LYS A 81 5.06 22.76 -9.63
N VAL A 82 4.42 23.16 -8.54
CA VAL A 82 5.09 23.79 -7.39
C VAL A 82 6.10 22.82 -6.76
N LYS A 83 5.72 21.56 -6.55
CA LYS A 83 6.63 20.50 -6.07
C LYS A 83 7.84 20.33 -6.99
N ALA A 84 7.60 20.25 -8.30
CA ALA A 84 8.66 20.10 -9.30
C ALA A 84 9.61 21.32 -9.33
N TYR A 85 9.11 22.52 -9.07
CA TYR A 85 9.94 23.72 -8.95
C TYR A 85 10.76 23.74 -7.65
N MET A 86 10.17 23.30 -6.53
CA MET A 86 10.81 23.31 -5.21
C MET A 86 11.88 22.23 -5.03
N VAL A 87 11.81 21.12 -5.77
CA VAL A 87 12.64 19.92 -5.54
C VAL A 87 14.15 20.21 -5.62
N ASP A 88 14.58 21.06 -6.54
CA ASP A 88 15.99 21.36 -6.79
C ASP A 88 16.50 22.58 -6.01
N LEU A 89 15.64 23.22 -5.22
CA LEU A 89 15.97 24.44 -4.50
C LEU A 89 16.38 24.11 -3.05
N PRO A 90 17.62 24.46 -2.62
CA PRO A 90 18.12 24.12 -1.29
C PRO A 90 17.23 24.62 -0.14
N ASN A 91 16.59 25.78 -0.34
CA ASN A 91 15.73 26.42 0.66
C ASN A 91 14.43 25.65 0.93
N PHE A 92 14.05 24.72 0.05
CA PHE A 92 12.81 23.95 0.16
C PHE A 92 13.03 22.47 0.47
N LYS A 93 14.27 22.05 0.76
CA LYS A 93 14.59 20.65 1.08
C LYS A 93 13.69 20.07 2.17
N ASN A 94 13.51 20.79 3.28
CA ASN A 94 12.66 20.33 4.39
C ASN A 94 11.17 20.35 4.02
N ALA A 95 10.71 21.31 3.22
CA ALA A 95 9.34 21.32 2.71
C ALA A 95 9.08 20.08 1.83
N MET A 96 10.04 19.71 0.97
CA MET A 96 9.95 18.49 0.17
C MET A 96 9.97 17.23 1.03
N THR A 97 10.78 17.20 2.10
CA THR A 97 10.73 16.11 3.08
C THR A 97 9.34 15.97 3.69
N LEU A 98 8.71 17.06 4.15
CA LEU A 98 7.35 17.01 4.73
C LEU A 98 6.31 16.53 3.74
N LEU A 99 6.38 17.00 2.49
CA LEU A 99 5.45 16.61 1.43
C LEU A 99 5.50 15.12 1.09
N ASN A 100 6.63 14.47 1.36
CA ASN A 100 6.84 13.03 1.14
C ASN A 100 6.86 12.23 2.45
N TYR A 101 6.66 12.88 3.60
CA TYR A 101 6.97 12.26 4.89
C TYR A 101 6.06 11.07 5.21
N THR A 102 4.77 11.15 4.90
CA THR A 102 3.82 10.06 5.15
C THR A 102 4.25 8.75 4.48
N GLU A 103 4.79 8.81 3.26
CA GLU A 103 5.31 7.64 2.56
C GLU A 103 6.55 7.08 3.27
N ILE A 104 7.50 7.96 3.61
CA ILE A 104 8.74 7.60 4.31
C ILE A 104 8.43 6.98 5.68
N ALA A 105 7.55 7.60 6.46
CA ALA A 105 7.16 7.15 7.79
C ALA A 105 6.42 5.82 7.74
N THR A 106 5.46 5.67 6.82
CA THR A 106 4.74 4.40 6.62
C THR A 106 5.72 3.27 6.32
N LYS A 107 6.67 3.49 5.39
CA LYS A 107 7.71 2.51 5.07
C LYS A 107 8.55 2.14 6.30
N ASN A 108 9.06 3.13 7.03
CA ASN A 108 9.88 2.90 8.21
C ASN A 108 9.14 2.15 9.32
N ILE A 109 7.86 2.47 9.55
CA ILE A 109 7.01 1.79 10.52
C ILE A 109 6.82 0.31 10.13
N ILE A 110 6.54 0.04 8.85
CA ILE A 110 6.40 -1.31 8.32
C ILE A 110 7.71 -2.09 8.50
N ASP A 111 8.84 -1.52 8.05
CA ASP A 111 10.16 -2.17 8.14
C ASP A 111 10.53 -2.51 9.59
N LYS A 112 10.24 -1.58 10.52
CA LYS A 112 10.50 -1.80 11.95
C LYS A 112 9.59 -2.87 12.54
N LYS A 113 8.31 -2.86 12.21
CA LYS A 113 7.32 -3.85 12.67
C LYS A 113 7.68 -5.26 12.19
N GLU A 114 8.07 -5.39 10.92
CA GLU A 114 8.54 -6.64 10.35
C GLU A 114 9.76 -7.16 11.12
N ARG A 115 10.75 -6.30 11.37
CA ARG A 115 11.95 -6.66 12.10
C ARG A 115 11.63 -7.18 13.51
N LEU A 116 10.80 -6.46 14.26
CA LEU A 116 10.40 -6.88 15.61
C LEU A 116 9.63 -8.21 15.59
N SER A 117 8.70 -8.37 14.64
CA SER A 117 7.95 -9.61 14.47
C SER A 117 8.86 -10.79 14.16
N LEU A 118 9.87 -10.59 13.30
CA LEU A 118 10.83 -11.62 12.93
C LEU A 118 11.77 -11.95 14.10
N GLN A 119 12.26 -10.95 14.83
CA GLN A 119 13.09 -11.17 16.03
C GLN A 119 12.36 -12.01 17.08
N GLU A 120 11.08 -11.71 17.33
CA GLU A 120 10.25 -12.48 18.25
C GLU A 120 10.07 -13.93 17.77
N ALA A 121 9.75 -14.13 16.49
CA ALA A 121 9.55 -15.46 15.91
C ALA A 121 10.83 -16.32 15.95
N LEU A 122 12.00 -15.72 15.74
CA LEU A 122 13.29 -16.43 15.76
C LEU A 122 13.71 -16.86 17.17
N SER A 123 13.26 -16.15 18.22
CA SER A 123 13.75 -16.34 19.59
C SER A 123 13.54 -17.75 20.16
N ASN A 124 12.50 -18.45 19.71
CA ASN A 124 12.13 -19.79 20.20
C ASN A 124 12.52 -20.93 19.25
N LEU A 125 13.18 -20.63 18.13
CA LEU A 125 13.52 -21.60 17.09
C LEU A 125 14.98 -22.03 17.18
N THR A 126 15.25 -23.28 16.81
CA THR A 126 16.61 -23.78 16.60
C THR A 126 17.26 -23.11 15.38
N ILE A 127 18.59 -23.17 15.25
CA ILE A 127 19.31 -22.56 14.10
C ILE A 127 18.78 -23.09 12.75
N LYS A 128 18.44 -24.38 12.67
CA LYS A 128 17.88 -24.98 11.46
C LYS A 128 16.50 -24.37 11.14
N GLN A 129 15.60 -24.33 12.12
CA GLN A 129 14.27 -23.76 11.98
C GLN A 129 14.29 -22.25 11.69
N GLN A 130 15.23 -21.51 12.29
CA GLN A 130 15.46 -20.11 11.98
C GLN A 130 15.85 -19.92 10.51
N THR A 131 16.71 -20.80 9.99
CA THR A 131 17.13 -20.75 8.58
C THR A 131 15.93 -20.99 7.65
N GLU A 132 15.10 -22.00 7.94
CA GLU A 132 13.90 -22.30 7.17
C GLU A 132 12.91 -21.12 7.17
N LEU A 133 12.66 -20.53 8.34
CA LEU A 133 11.80 -19.35 8.48
C LEU A 133 12.33 -18.16 7.66
N LEU A 134 13.63 -17.86 7.76
CA LEU A 134 14.26 -16.76 7.04
C LEU A 134 14.21 -16.98 5.53
N VAL A 135 14.43 -18.20 5.07
CA VAL A 135 14.31 -18.56 3.64
C VAL A 135 12.88 -18.31 3.15
N PHE A 136 11.87 -18.79 3.90
CA PHE A 136 10.47 -18.56 3.55
C PHE A 136 10.15 -17.06 3.44
N ILE A 137 10.51 -16.26 4.45
CA ILE A 137 10.23 -14.82 4.48
C ILE A 137 10.96 -14.08 3.34
N ASN A 138 12.22 -14.42 3.07
CA ASN A 138 12.96 -13.81 1.96
C ASN A 138 12.34 -14.16 0.61
N LYS A 139 11.97 -15.42 0.40
CA LYS A 139 11.26 -15.84 -0.83
C LYS A 139 9.91 -15.15 -0.97
N LEU A 140 9.16 -15.01 0.11
CA LEU A 140 7.92 -14.26 0.09
C LEU A 140 8.12 -12.79 -0.30
N LYS A 141 9.18 -12.14 0.20
CA LYS A 141 9.54 -10.77 -0.18
C LYS A 141 9.94 -10.65 -1.64
N GLU A 142 10.66 -11.63 -2.19
CA GLU A 142 11.01 -11.68 -3.61
C GLU A 142 9.78 -11.76 -4.53
N LEU A 143 8.66 -12.30 -4.04
CA LEU A 143 7.40 -12.36 -4.79
C LEU A 143 6.63 -11.03 -4.83
N LYS A 144 7.01 -10.02 -4.04
CA LYS A 144 6.28 -8.74 -3.96
C LYS A 144 6.05 -8.06 -5.32
N PRO A 145 7.05 -7.91 -6.21
CA PRO A 145 6.82 -7.25 -7.50
C PRO A 145 5.86 -8.05 -8.40
N ILE A 146 5.90 -9.39 -8.29
CA ILE A 146 4.98 -10.27 -9.03
C ILE A 146 3.57 -10.09 -8.48
N ALA A 147 3.40 -10.08 -7.15
CA ALA A 147 2.13 -9.83 -6.50
C ALA A 147 1.50 -8.50 -6.91
N GLU A 148 2.29 -7.43 -7.03
CA GLU A 148 1.81 -6.13 -7.52
C GLU A 148 1.30 -6.19 -8.96
N LEU A 149 1.99 -6.93 -9.85
CA LEU A 149 1.52 -7.17 -11.22
C LEU A 149 0.23 -8.00 -11.25
N LEU A 150 0.14 -9.02 -10.39
CA LEU A 150 -1.03 -9.89 -10.26
C LEU A 150 -2.26 -9.09 -9.79
N ILE A 151 -2.11 -8.23 -8.78
CA ILE A 151 -3.17 -7.33 -8.31
C ILE A 151 -3.66 -6.41 -9.44
N ASN A 152 -2.76 -5.89 -10.28
CA ASN A 152 -3.16 -5.08 -11.42
C ASN A 152 -3.93 -5.90 -12.47
N GLN A 153 -3.54 -7.15 -12.73
CA GLN A 153 -4.30 -8.03 -13.61
C GLN A 153 -5.68 -8.38 -13.04
N GLN A 154 -5.79 -8.59 -11.73
CA GLN A 154 -7.08 -8.81 -11.08
C GLN A 154 -8.02 -7.63 -11.32
N LYS A 155 -7.54 -6.37 -11.22
CA LYS A 155 -8.37 -5.19 -11.53
C LYS A 155 -8.94 -5.22 -12.95
N LEU A 156 -8.14 -5.62 -13.95
CA LEU A 156 -8.61 -5.77 -15.33
C LEU A 156 -9.72 -6.82 -15.45
N PHE A 157 -9.63 -7.92 -14.70
CA PHE A 157 -10.69 -8.91 -14.65
C PHE A 157 -11.96 -8.37 -13.99
N LYS A 158 -11.83 -7.59 -12.91
CA LYS A 158 -12.98 -6.94 -12.26
C LYS A 158 -13.71 -6.00 -13.22
N GLU A 159 -12.97 -5.21 -14.00
CA GLU A 159 -13.53 -4.33 -15.03
C GLU A 159 -14.25 -5.14 -16.11
N ARG A 160 -13.62 -6.21 -16.64
CA ARG A 160 -14.25 -7.10 -17.63
C ARG A 160 -15.52 -7.78 -17.13
N LEU A 161 -15.55 -8.21 -15.86
CA LEU A 161 -16.73 -8.81 -15.22
C LEU A 161 -17.86 -7.77 -15.06
N HIS A 162 -17.50 -6.53 -14.71
CA HIS A 162 -18.47 -5.45 -14.59
C HIS A 162 -19.11 -5.07 -15.94
N GLU A 163 -18.33 -5.14 -17.02
CA GLU A 163 -18.76 -4.81 -18.39
C GLU A 163 -19.34 -6.02 -19.16
N ALA A 164 -19.41 -7.20 -18.54
CA ALA A 164 -19.85 -8.41 -19.20
C ALA A 164 -21.32 -8.30 -19.68
N PRO A 165 -21.61 -8.50 -20.98
CA PRO A 165 -22.96 -8.28 -21.52
C PRO A 165 -23.88 -9.50 -21.40
N SER A 166 -23.35 -10.67 -21.02
CA SER A 166 -24.10 -11.94 -21.00
C SER A 166 -23.47 -12.96 -20.06
N LEU A 167 -24.23 -13.97 -19.66
CA LEU A 167 -23.74 -15.05 -18.81
C LEU A 167 -22.63 -15.87 -19.49
N ASP A 168 -22.73 -16.10 -20.81
CA ASP A 168 -21.68 -16.80 -21.57
C ASP A 168 -20.33 -16.07 -21.46
N VAL A 169 -20.34 -14.73 -21.53
CA VAL A 169 -19.11 -13.93 -21.36
C VAL A 169 -18.59 -14.01 -19.93
N VAL A 170 -19.47 -14.07 -18.92
CA VAL A 170 -19.03 -14.28 -17.52
C VAL A 170 -18.38 -15.65 -17.36
N ASP A 171 -18.97 -16.70 -17.95
CA ASP A 171 -18.43 -18.06 -17.92
C ASP A 171 -17.05 -18.13 -18.60
N GLU A 172 -16.88 -17.50 -19.76
CA GLU A 172 -15.58 -17.39 -20.45
C GLU A 172 -14.52 -16.68 -19.58
N ILE A 173 -14.90 -15.60 -18.88
CA ILE A 173 -13.99 -14.89 -17.98
C ILE A 173 -13.63 -15.77 -16.78
N GLU A 174 -14.59 -16.46 -16.18
CA GLU A 174 -14.36 -17.37 -15.05
C GLU A 174 -13.42 -18.51 -15.46
N ASP A 175 -13.61 -19.13 -16.62
CA ASP A 175 -12.72 -20.16 -17.16
C ASP A 175 -11.29 -19.65 -17.34
N GLU A 176 -11.12 -18.41 -17.81
CA GLU A 176 -9.80 -17.78 -17.90
C GLU A 176 -9.17 -17.58 -16.51
N VAL A 177 -9.96 -17.10 -15.55
CA VAL A 177 -9.53 -16.91 -14.14
C VAL A 177 -9.12 -18.24 -13.51
N GLN A 178 -9.92 -19.30 -13.66
CA GLN A 178 -9.62 -20.64 -13.15
C GLN A 178 -8.33 -21.21 -13.77
N ASN A 179 -8.16 -21.07 -15.08
CA ASN A 179 -6.96 -21.52 -15.77
C ASN A 179 -5.71 -20.78 -15.26
N ARG A 180 -5.79 -19.46 -15.09
CA ARG A 180 -4.70 -18.66 -14.51
C ARG A 180 -4.43 -19.06 -13.06
N ASN A 181 -5.46 -19.25 -12.25
CA ASN A 181 -5.32 -19.65 -10.84
C ASN A 181 -4.55 -20.98 -10.71
N ARG A 182 -4.87 -21.97 -11.56
CA ARG A 182 -4.16 -23.25 -11.58
C ARG A 182 -2.67 -23.08 -11.89
N LEU A 183 -2.31 -22.23 -12.86
CA LEU A 183 -0.92 -21.94 -13.21
C LEU A 183 -0.19 -21.23 -12.07
N LEU A 184 -0.85 -20.24 -11.45
CA LEU A 184 -0.29 -19.46 -10.35
C LEU A 184 -0.07 -20.30 -9.10
N LYS A 185 -1.02 -21.17 -8.74
CA LYS A 185 -0.87 -22.11 -7.63
C LYS A 185 0.36 -23.01 -7.81
N GLY A 186 0.49 -23.62 -8.99
CA GLY A 186 1.65 -24.46 -9.30
C GLY A 186 2.98 -23.70 -9.37
N ALA A 187 2.96 -22.40 -9.70
CA ALA A 187 4.15 -21.56 -9.63
C ALA A 187 4.51 -21.19 -8.18
N LEU A 188 3.52 -20.81 -7.36
CA LEU A 188 3.71 -20.46 -5.96
C LEU A 188 4.31 -21.63 -5.17
N GLU A 189 3.77 -22.84 -5.34
CA GLU A 189 4.27 -24.07 -4.70
C GLU A 189 5.75 -24.36 -5.01
N ARG A 190 6.24 -23.93 -6.18
CA ARG A 190 7.65 -24.11 -6.58
C ARG A 190 8.56 -22.98 -6.10
N LEU A 191 8.03 -21.77 -5.99
CA LEU A 191 8.79 -20.57 -5.66
C LEU A 191 8.89 -20.34 -4.15
N LEU A 192 7.88 -20.79 -3.40
CA LEU A 192 7.79 -20.60 -1.96
C LEU A 192 7.95 -21.95 -1.25
N PRO A 193 9.10 -22.20 -0.60
CA PRO A 193 9.35 -23.46 0.09
C PRO A 193 8.54 -23.47 1.40
N TYR A 194 7.45 -24.23 1.44
CA TYR A 194 6.71 -24.45 2.67
C TYR A 194 7.51 -25.35 3.61
N PRO A 195 7.75 -24.95 4.87
CA PRO A 195 8.46 -25.78 5.82
C PRO A 195 7.63 -27.00 6.21
N GLU A 196 8.30 -28.14 6.36
CA GLU A 196 7.69 -29.39 6.85
C GLU A 196 7.55 -29.40 8.38
N ASP A 197 8.29 -28.53 9.07
CA ASP A 197 8.27 -28.40 10.52
C ASP A 197 7.04 -27.58 10.99
N ASP A 198 6.19 -28.20 11.80
CA ASP A 198 4.96 -27.59 12.35
C ASP A 198 5.24 -26.34 13.20
N MET A 199 6.38 -26.30 13.89
CA MET A 199 6.78 -25.15 14.72
C MET A 199 7.14 -23.96 13.82
N VAL A 200 7.91 -24.21 12.74
CA VAL A 200 8.23 -23.18 11.74
C VAL A 200 6.97 -22.69 11.04
N SER A 201 6.08 -23.61 10.64
CA SER A 201 4.77 -23.28 10.06
C SER A 201 3.92 -22.41 10.98
N GLY A 202 3.90 -22.72 12.28
CA GLY A 202 3.23 -21.93 13.30
C GLY A 202 3.77 -20.49 13.39
N GLU A 203 5.10 -20.33 13.34
CA GLU A 203 5.73 -18.99 13.35
C GLU A 203 5.48 -18.21 12.05
N ILE A 204 5.48 -18.87 10.89
CA ILE A 204 5.08 -18.26 9.63
C ILE A 204 3.67 -17.67 9.75
N ILE A 205 2.70 -18.47 10.22
CA ILE A 205 1.31 -18.01 10.36
C ILE A 205 1.22 -16.79 11.28
N LYS A 206 1.98 -16.78 12.39
CA LYS A 206 2.04 -15.61 13.30
C LYS A 206 2.62 -14.38 12.59
N ILE A 207 3.70 -14.53 11.83
CA ILE A 207 4.30 -13.42 11.07
C ILE A 207 3.31 -12.89 10.04
N LEU A 208 2.66 -13.75 9.26
CA LEU A 208 1.67 -13.36 8.24
C LEU A 208 0.49 -12.60 8.86
N LYS A 209 -0.04 -13.07 10.00
CA LYS A 209 -1.13 -12.40 10.72
C LYS A 209 -0.72 -11.03 11.26
N ARG A 210 0.51 -10.90 11.75
CA ARG A 210 1.02 -9.62 12.29
C ARG A 210 1.40 -8.64 11.18
N ASN A 211 1.82 -9.14 10.02
CA ASN A 211 2.31 -8.35 8.90
C ASN A 211 1.41 -8.58 7.67
N ARG A 212 0.26 -7.89 7.66
CA ARG A 212 -0.79 -8.07 6.64
C ARG A 212 -0.31 -7.99 5.20
N HIS A 213 0.69 -7.16 4.91
CA HIS A 213 1.25 -7.03 3.57
C HIS A 213 1.88 -8.35 3.06
N PHE A 214 2.47 -9.18 3.93
CA PHE A 214 2.95 -10.51 3.54
C PHE A 214 1.81 -11.44 3.17
N LEU A 215 0.70 -11.37 3.92
CA LEU A 215 -0.50 -12.13 3.59
C LEU A 215 -1.09 -11.66 2.25
N THR A 216 -1.10 -10.35 1.98
CA THR A 216 -1.53 -9.80 0.69
C THR A 216 -0.69 -10.30 -0.49
N ILE A 217 0.62 -10.52 -0.29
CA ILE A 217 1.46 -11.16 -1.31
C ILE A 217 0.91 -12.56 -1.61
N LEU A 218 0.66 -13.40 -0.60
CA LEU A 218 0.13 -14.75 -0.81
C LEU A 218 -1.25 -14.76 -1.47
N GLU A 219 -2.17 -13.91 -0.98
CA GLU A 219 -3.53 -13.80 -1.51
C GLU A 219 -3.55 -13.37 -2.99
N SER A 220 -2.57 -12.57 -3.44
CA SER A 220 -2.49 -12.18 -4.85
C SER A 220 -2.30 -13.35 -5.83
N PHE A 221 -1.82 -14.50 -5.35
CA PHE A 221 -1.67 -15.71 -6.15
C PHE A 221 -2.94 -16.57 -6.18
N ASP A 222 -3.94 -16.28 -5.35
CA ASP A 222 -5.26 -16.91 -5.42
C ASP A 222 -6.23 -16.03 -6.22
N PHE A 223 -6.12 -16.14 -7.55
CA PHE A 223 -6.89 -15.34 -8.49
C PHE A 223 -8.39 -15.60 -8.41
N HIS A 224 -8.75 -16.87 -8.20
CA HIS A 224 -10.14 -17.27 -8.19
C HIS A 224 -10.85 -16.75 -6.94
N GLU A 225 -10.26 -16.99 -5.76
CA GLU A 225 -10.84 -16.49 -4.51
C GLU A 225 -10.95 -14.96 -4.51
N SER A 226 -9.95 -14.26 -5.07
CA SER A 226 -9.92 -12.79 -5.15
C SER A 226 -10.96 -12.16 -6.08
N LEU A 227 -11.59 -12.95 -6.97
CA LEU A 227 -12.55 -12.50 -7.98
C LEU A 227 -13.94 -13.14 -7.82
N MET A 228 -14.11 -14.05 -6.87
CA MET A 228 -15.34 -14.82 -6.69
C MET A 228 -16.55 -13.93 -6.45
N GLU A 229 -16.39 -12.90 -5.61
CA GLU A 229 -17.46 -11.93 -5.33
C GLU A 229 -17.86 -11.16 -6.61
N GLU A 230 -16.88 -10.71 -7.40
CA GLU A 230 -17.16 -10.01 -8.66
C GLU A 230 -17.81 -10.91 -9.71
N ILE A 231 -17.43 -12.18 -9.79
CA ILE A 231 -18.08 -13.17 -10.66
C ILE A 231 -19.55 -13.34 -10.27
N LEU A 232 -19.82 -13.55 -8.97
CA LEU A 232 -21.18 -13.71 -8.46
C LEU A 232 -22.03 -12.46 -8.70
N ASN A 233 -21.45 -11.27 -8.47
CA ASN A 233 -22.12 -9.99 -8.72
C ASN A 233 -22.45 -9.79 -10.21
N ALA A 234 -21.52 -10.09 -11.11
CA ALA A 234 -21.75 -9.99 -12.56
C ALA A 234 -22.92 -10.90 -13.00
N ARG A 235 -22.93 -12.15 -12.54
CA ARG A 235 -24.05 -13.08 -12.80
C ARG A 235 -25.38 -12.51 -12.31
N ALA A 236 -25.42 -12.02 -11.08
CA ALA A 236 -26.63 -11.45 -10.47
C ALA A 236 -27.15 -10.24 -11.25
N THR A 237 -26.26 -9.33 -11.68
CA THR A 237 -26.64 -8.16 -12.49
C THR A 237 -27.25 -8.56 -13.83
N ILE A 238 -26.65 -9.51 -14.54
CA ILE A 238 -27.15 -9.96 -15.86
C ILE A 238 -28.51 -10.67 -15.71
N ILE A 239 -28.67 -11.51 -14.69
CA ILE A 239 -29.96 -12.17 -14.41
C ILE A 239 -31.04 -11.13 -14.13
N ALA A 240 -30.76 -10.14 -13.28
CA ALA A 240 -31.72 -9.07 -12.94
C ALA A 240 -32.10 -8.22 -14.17
N MET A 241 -31.15 -7.95 -15.07
CA MET A 241 -31.43 -7.26 -16.33
C MET A 241 -32.34 -8.09 -17.23
N ASN A 242 -32.09 -9.39 -17.37
CA ASN A 242 -32.92 -10.27 -18.22
C ASN A 242 -34.32 -10.49 -17.65
N GLU A 243 -34.48 -10.57 -16.32
CA GLU A 243 -35.79 -10.69 -15.68
C GLU A 243 -36.63 -9.42 -15.84
N SER A 244 -36.02 -8.24 -15.78
CA SER A 244 -36.74 -6.97 -15.95
C SER A 244 -37.25 -6.74 -17.38
N PHE A 245 -36.66 -7.39 -18.40
CA PHE A 245 -37.22 -7.44 -19.75
C PHE A 245 -38.35 -8.48 -19.93
N SER A 246 -38.42 -9.51 -19.08
CA SER A 246 -39.43 -10.57 -19.19
C SER A 246 -40.80 -10.24 -18.57
N LEU A 247 -40.87 -9.23 -17.70
CA LEU A 247 -42.11 -8.77 -17.04
C LEU A 247 -42.83 -7.63 -17.79
N GLY A 248 -42.33 -7.25 -18.98
CA GLY A 248 -42.85 -6.15 -19.80
C GLY A 248 -43.55 -6.55 -21.10
N CYS A 249 -43.94 -7.82 -21.27
CA CYS A 249 -44.70 -8.33 -22.43
C CYS A 249 -46.07 -8.86 -22.01
#